data_AF-A0AAW1QK46-F1
#
_entry.id   AF-A0AAW1QK46-F1
#
_cell.length_a   1.000
_cell.length_b   1.000
_cell.length_c   1.000
_cell.angle_alpha   90.00
_cell.angle_beta   90.00
_cell.angle_gamma   90.00
#
_symmetry.space_group_name_H-M   'P 1'
#
loop_
_entity.id
_entity.type
_entity.pdbx_description
1 polymer ?
#
loop_
_entity_poly.entity_id
_entity_poly.type
_entity_poly.pdbx_seq_one_letter_code
_entity_poly.pdbx_strand_id
1 'polypeptide(L)'
;MVKDQQQLVSRKVEEALLYRLKQKAMADCKVVARAYADCCSTRVFSAVWACRAELSTLNQCLQQHTGAQALNELKRRWVEAGRPDVPNWDMLLRGL
;
A
#
# COMPACT_ATOMS: atom_id res chain seq x y z
N MET A 1 9.39 16.48 -22.37
CA MET A 1 8.14 15.72 -22.55
C MET A 1 8.32 14.36 -21.89
N VAL A 2 7.81 14.21 -20.66
CA VAL A 2 8.01 13.00 -19.83
C VAL A 2 7.11 11.90 -20.39
N LYS A 3 7.74 10.88 -20.98
CA LYS A 3 7.08 9.70 -21.57
C LYS A 3 6.28 8.96 -20.50
N ASP A 4 5.00 8.83 -20.75
CA ASP A 4 4.17 7.63 -20.54
C ASP A 4 4.89 6.48 -19.79
N GLN A 5 5.02 6.58 -18.46
CA GLN A 5 5.48 5.46 -17.62
C GLN A 5 4.38 4.40 -17.42
N GLN A 6 3.41 4.36 -18.34
CA GLN A 6 2.43 3.31 -18.49
C GLN A 6 3.03 2.22 -19.40
N GLN A 7 4.23 1.76 -19.04
CA GLN A 7 4.92 0.69 -19.77
C GLN A 7 4.19 -0.63 -19.55
N LEU A 8 3.05 -0.83 -20.25
CA LEU A 8 2.22 -2.04 -20.36
C LEU A 8 2.60 -3.12 -19.34
N VAL A 9 2.39 -2.81 -18.07
CA VAL A 9 2.42 -3.80 -17.01
C VAL A 9 1.06 -4.46 -17.10
N SER A 10 1.03 -5.78 -17.30
CA SER A 10 -0.23 -6.50 -17.35
C SER A 10 -1.02 -6.18 -16.09
N ARG A 11 -2.35 -5.96 -16.20
CA ARG A 11 -3.20 -5.59 -15.05
C ARG A 11 -2.99 -6.54 -13.86
N LYS A 12 -2.77 -7.82 -14.14
CA LYS A 12 -2.44 -8.85 -13.13
C LYS A 12 -1.16 -8.54 -12.34
N VAL A 13 -0.11 -8.09 -13.02
CA VAL A 13 1.17 -7.73 -12.38
C VAL A 13 1.00 -6.44 -11.59
N GLU A 14 0.28 -5.45 -12.12
CA GLU A 14 0.00 -4.22 -11.40
C GLU A 14 -0.80 -4.47 -10.12
N GLU A 15 -1.83 -5.32 -10.19
CA GLU A 15 -2.61 -5.74 -9.02
C GLU A 15 -1.74 -6.49 -8.00
N ALA A 16 -0.84 -7.36 -8.46
CA ALA A 16 0.11 -8.05 -7.58
C ALA A 16 1.10 -7.09 -6.90
N LEU A 17 1.65 -6.12 -7.64
CA LEU A 17 2.52 -5.07 -7.09
C LEU A 17 1.78 -4.22 -6.07
N LEU A 18 0.55 -3.80 -6.39
CA LEU A 18 -0.31 -3.04 -5.48
C LEU A 18 -0.65 -3.83 -4.22
N TYR A 19 -0.96 -5.12 -4.37
CA TYR A 19 -1.26 -6.00 -3.24
C TYR A 19 -0.07 -6.11 -2.29
N ARG A 20 1.14 -6.29 -2.82
CA ARG A 20 2.37 -6.36 -2.01
C ARG A 20 2.70 -5.03 -1.34
N LEU A 21 2.53 -3.92 -2.05
CA LEU A 21 2.70 -2.58 -1.48
C LEU A 21 1.71 -2.35 -0.32
N LYS A 22 0.45 -2.75 -0.49
CA LYS A 22 -0.57 -2.69 0.58
C LYS A 22 -0.22 -3.56 1.77
N GLN A 23 0.31 -4.78 1.57
CA GLN A 23 0.74 -5.64 2.67
C GLN A 23 1.85 -4.99 3.50
N LYS A 24 2.84 -4.37 2.83
CA LYS A 24 3.91 -3.63 3.50
C LYS A 24 3.36 -2.41 4.24
N ALA A 25 2.53 -1.60 3.57
CA ALA A 25 1.88 -0.45 4.19
C ALA A 25 1.08 -0.83 5.44
N MET A 26 0.37 -1.96 5.40
CA MET A 26 -0.36 -2.50 6.56
C MET A 26 0.56 -2.94 7.70
N ALA A 27 1.75 -3.47 7.38
CA ALA A 27 2.74 -3.84 8.39
C ALA A 27 3.37 -2.59 9.05
N ASP A 28 3.69 -1.57 8.26
CA ASP A 28 4.28 -0.31 8.74
C ASP A 28 3.24 0.50 9.55
N CYS A 29 1.97 0.53 9.10
CA CYS A 29 0.84 1.16 9.80
C CYS A 29 0.18 0.27 10.87
N LYS A 30 0.80 -0.85 11.27
CA LYS A 30 0.17 -1.83 12.18
C LYS A 30 -0.25 -1.24 13.52
N VAL A 31 0.49 -0.25 14.03
CA VAL A 31 0.19 0.41 15.31
C VAL A 31 -1.12 1.21 15.23
N VAL A 32 -1.27 2.03 14.20
CA VAL A 32 -2.50 2.83 13.98
C VAL A 32 -3.68 1.95 13.55
N ALA A 33 -3.42 0.89 12.80
CA ALA A 33 -4.42 -0.11 12.43
C ALA A 33 -4.97 -0.84 13.67
N ARG A 34 -4.10 -1.13 14.65
CA ARG A 34 -4.50 -1.74 15.91
C ARG A 34 -5.39 -0.80 16.73
N ALA A 35 -5.05 0.48 16.84
CA ALA A 35 -5.89 1.45 17.54
C ALA A 35 -7.30 1.55 16.93
N TYR A 36 -7.39 1.55 15.60
CA TYR A 36 -8.69 1.51 14.90
C TYR A 36 -9.45 0.19 15.17
N ALA A 37 -8.76 -0.95 15.13
CA ALA A 37 -9.35 -2.25 15.41
C ALA A 37 -9.83 -2.38 16.86
N ASP A 38 -9.10 -1.84 17.83
CA ASP A 38 -9.46 -1.82 19.25
C ASP A 38 -10.72 -0.95 19.47
N CYS A 39 -10.81 0.20 18.80
CA CYS A 39 -12.02 1.04 18.83
C CYS A 39 -13.24 0.29 18.24
N CYS A 40 -13.07 -0.38 17.11
CA CYS A 40 -14.14 -1.16 16.48
C CYS A 40 -14.54 -2.39 17.29
N SER A 41 -13.60 -3.02 17.99
CA SER A 41 -13.88 -4.20 18.83
C SER A 41 -14.77 -3.87 20.03
N THR A 42 -14.74 -2.63 20.49
CA THR A 42 -15.54 -2.17 21.65
C THR A 42 -16.94 -1.70 21.24
N ARG A 43 -17.18 -1.43 19.94
CA ARG A 43 -18.41 -0.77 19.46
C ARG A 43 -18.93 -1.46 18.20
N VAL A 44 -20.07 -2.14 18.29
CA VAL A 44 -20.65 -2.85 17.12
C VAL A 44 -21.47 -1.92 16.22
N PHE A 45 -22.32 -1.08 16.82
CA PHE A 45 -23.28 -0.26 16.05
C PHE A 45 -22.79 1.16 15.75
N SER A 46 -21.96 1.75 16.62
CA SER A 46 -21.50 3.14 16.51
C SER A 46 -20.07 3.30 16.01
N ALA A 47 -19.37 2.21 15.67
CA ALA A 47 -17.95 2.25 15.25
C ALA A 47 -17.69 3.20 14.08
N VAL A 48 -18.56 3.22 13.07
CA VAL A 48 -18.39 4.05 11.86
C VAL A 48 -18.28 5.54 12.19
N TRP A 49 -18.95 6.00 13.24
CA TRP A 49 -18.97 7.40 13.65
C TRP A 49 -17.96 7.67 14.75
N ALA A 50 -17.90 6.76 15.73
CA ALA A 50 -17.12 6.93 16.95
C ALA A 50 -15.62 6.63 16.77
N CYS A 51 -15.25 5.84 15.75
CA CYS A 51 -13.86 5.51 15.40
C CYS A 51 -13.39 6.26 14.14
N ARG A 52 -14.11 7.31 13.73
CA ARG A 52 -13.79 8.09 12.52
C ARG A 52 -12.44 8.78 12.61
N ALA A 53 -12.01 9.19 13.80
CA ALA A 53 -10.71 9.82 14.00
C ALA A 53 -9.57 8.82 13.77
N GLU A 54 -9.67 7.63 14.37
CA GLU A 54 -8.72 6.53 14.23
C GLU A 54 -8.68 6.02 12.79
N LEU A 55 -9.84 5.95 12.13
CA LEU A 55 -9.92 5.63 10.70
C LEU A 55 -9.22 6.68 9.84
N SER A 56 -9.36 7.97 10.16
CA SER A 56 -8.67 9.06 9.47
C SER A 56 -7.15 8.92 9.60
N THR A 57 -6.66 8.65 10.82
CA THR A 57 -5.24 8.42 11.08
C THR A 57 -4.70 7.20 10.33
N LEU A 58 -5.44 6.09 10.34
CA LEU A 58 -5.08 4.89 9.58
C LEU A 58 -5.03 5.19 8.08
N ASN A 59 -6.03 5.88 7.53
CA ASN A 59 -6.07 6.25 6.13
C ASN A 59 -4.92 7.18 5.74
N GLN A 60 -4.56 8.15 6.59
CA GLN A 60 -3.40 9.02 6.36
C GLN A 60 -2.10 8.22 6.29
N CYS A 61 -1.90 7.28 7.21
CA CYS A 61 -0.74 6.39 7.18
C CYS A 61 -0.70 5.53 5.92
N LEU A 62 -1.82 4.89 5.56
CA LEU A 62 -1.92 4.06 4.36
C LEU A 62 -1.66 4.87 3.09
N GLN A 63 -2.21 6.08 2.97
CA GLN A 63 -2.03 6.95 1.80
C GLN A 63 -0.56 7.32 1.56
N GLN A 64 0.26 7.44 2.61
CA GLN A 64 1.70 7.72 2.47
C GLN A 64 2.42 6.58 1.74
N HIS A 65 2.05 5.33 2.02
CA HIS A 65 2.71 4.15 1.45
C HIS A 65 2.02 3.58 0.20
N THR A 66 0.70 3.76 0.05
CA THR A 66 -0.08 3.23 -1.08
C THR A 66 -0.41 4.30 -2.12
N GLY A 67 0.21 5.47 -2.05
CA GLY A 67 0.00 6.55 -3.02
C GLY A 67 0.43 6.18 -4.44
N ALA A 68 -0.13 6.87 -5.43
CA ALA A 68 0.21 6.64 -6.85
C ALA A 68 1.72 6.77 -7.12
N GLN A 69 2.42 7.60 -6.36
CA GLN A 69 3.88 7.76 -6.42
C GLN A 69 4.62 6.47 -6.02
N ALA A 70 4.26 5.85 -4.89
CA ALA A 70 4.89 4.62 -4.41
C ALA A 70 4.65 3.45 -5.38
N LEU A 71 3.45 3.37 -5.96
CA LEU A 71 3.14 2.36 -6.97
C LEU A 71 3.96 2.57 -8.25
N ASN A 72 4.10 3.80 -8.72
CA ASN A 72 4.89 4.12 -9.91
C ASN A 72 6.38 3.84 -9.71
N GLU A 73 6.92 4.17 -8.54
CA GLU A 73 8.29 3.84 -8.16
C GLU A 73 8.52 2.33 -8.12
N LEU A 74 7.59 1.57 -7.53
CA LEU A 74 7.68 0.11 -7.49
C LEU A 74 7.60 -0.51 -8.89
N LYS A 75 6.74 0.02 -9.77
CA LYS A 75 6.67 -0.38 -11.18
C LYS A 75 8.00 -0.13 -11.90
N ARG A 76 8.61 1.04 -11.68
CA ARG A 76 9.91 1.39 -12.27
C ARG A 76 11.00 0.38 -11.86
N ARG A 77 11.13 0.11 -10.55
CA ARG A 77 12.10 -0.86 -10.02
C ARG A 77 11.86 -2.28 -10.56
N TRP A 78 10.61 -2.69 -10.71
CA TRP A 78 10.27 -4.00 -11.28
C TRP A 78 10.65 -4.11 -12.76
N VAL A 79 10.48 -3.04 -13.53
CA VAL A 79 10.93 -2.97 -14.93
C VAL A 79 12.45 -2.99 -15.03
N GLU A 80 13.15 -2.23 -14.18
CA GLU A 80 14.62 -2.20 -14.10
C GLU A 80 15.20 -3.57 -13.71
N ALA A 81 14.50 -4.32 -12.85
CA ALA A 81 14.86 -5.69 -12.48
C ALA A 81 14.65 -6.73 -13.61
N GLY A 82 14.16 -6.32 -14.79
CA GLY A 82 14.01 -7.20 -15.94
C GLY A 82 12.72 -8.02 -15.97
N ARG A 83 11.67 -7.58 -15.25
CA ARG A 83 10.36 -8.27 -15.17
C ARG A 83 10.45 -9.73 -14.68
N PRO A 84 11.03 -9.96 -13.49
CA PRO A 84 11.15 -11.31 -12.95
C PRO A 84 9.76 -11.90 -12.66
N ASP A 85 9.60 -13.20 -12.95
CA ASP A 85 8.39 -13.98 -12.63
C ASP A 85 8.23 -14.15 -11.10
N VAL A 86 9.37 -14.33 -10.41
CA VAL A 86 9.50 -14.32 -8.95
C VAL A 86 10.43 -13.20 -8.49
N PRO A 87 9.92 -11.97 -8.29
CA PRO A 87 10.72 -10.85 -7.80
C PRO A 87 11.15 -11.04 -6.34
N ASN A 88 12.35 -10.55 -6.02
CA ASN A 88 12.78 -10.37 -4.63
C ASN A 88 12.06 -9.14 -4.04
N TRP A 89 10.98 -9.38 -3.28
CA TRP A 89 10.14 -8.34 -2.70
C TRP A 89 10.87 -7.49 -1.67
N ASP A 90 11.75 -8.06 -0.86
CA ASP A 90 12.54 -7.32 0.12
C ASP A 90 13.43 -6.27 -0.55
N MET A 91 14.02 -6.61 -1.69
CA MET A 91 14.85 -5.68 -2.46
C MET A 91 14.00 -4.58 -3.12
N LEU A 92 12.88 -4.94 -3.75
CA LEU A 92 12.03 -3.99 -4.46
C LEU A 92 11.36 -2.98 -3.52
N LEU A 93 10.91 -3.45 -2.35
CA LEU A 93 10.19 -2.67 -1.36
C LEU A 93 11.13 -1.95 -0.36
N ARG A 94 12.44 -2.12 -0.45
CA ARG A 94 13.39 -1.46 0.44
C ARG A 94 13.36 0.06 0.23
N GLY A 95 13.12 0.81 1.30
CA GLY A 95 13.11 2.28 1.28
C GLY A 95 11.88 2.92 0.61
N LEU A 96 10.84 2.14 0.36
CA LEU A 96 9.48 2.58 0.05
C LEU A 96 8.61 2.64 1.31
#